data_AF-A0A957P7Q2-F1
#
_entry.id   AF-A0A957P7Q2-F1
#
_cell.length_a   1.000
_cell.length_b   1.000
_cell.length_c   1.000
_cell.angle_alpha   90.00
_cell.angle_beta   90.00
_cell.angle_gamma   90.00
#
_symmetry.space_group_name_H-M   'P 1'
#
loop_
_entity.id
_entity.type
_entity.pdbx_description
1 polymer ?
#
loop_
_entity_poly.entity_id
_entity_poly.type
_entity_poly.pdbx_seq_one_letter_code
_entity_poly.pdbx_strand_id
1 'polypeptide(L)'
;MSTPSSNRERFYYGYRRTIIQDRTGQPSYVDEPLAAADFLNPQPDDHFELGTQHHGDVGELFQILQYHHRNNLLISVLQSVKLKWGVAGQPEPTADVAIVSNLVEPQRRRTVLDVAGEGIQPSCIIEVIAPRFAEMALVRKRQIYEKAGIQEYIVIDSGLRPENE
;
A
#
# COMPACT_ATOMS: atom_id res chain seq x y z
N MET A 1 -28.23 -9.49 23.79
CA MET A 1 -28.62 -8.77 22.56
C MET A 1 -27.52 -7.79 22.27
N SER A 2 -26.62 -8.12 21.34
CA SER A 2 -25.50 -7.25 20.98
C SER A 2 -26.03 -6.09 20.14
N THR A 3 -25.74 -4.87 20.55
CA THR A 3 -25.99 -3.64 19.79
C THR A 3 -25.44 -3.75 18.36
N PRO A 4 -26.09 -3.16 17.35
CA PRO A 4 -25.54 -3.15 16.01
C PRO A 4 -24.24 -2.32 16.05
N SER A 5 -23.10 -2.95 15.73
CA SER A 5 -21.86 -2.18 15.54
C SER A 5 -22.15 -1.14 14.46
N SER A 6 -21.76 0.10 14.70
CA SER A 6 -21.99 1.16 13.72
C SER A 6 -21.32 0.78 12.38
N ASN A 7 -21.83 1.25 11.23
CA ASN A 7 -21.16 1.01 9.94
C ASN A 7 -19.68 1.44 9.98
N ARG A 8 -19.35 2.43 10.81
CA ARG A 8 -17.97 2.91 11.02
C ARG A 8 -17.06 1.87 11.69
N GLU A 9 -17.60 1.05 12.61
CA GLU A 9 -16.86 -0.06 13.22
C GLU A 9 -16.74 -1.24 12.26
N ARG A 10 -17.79 -1.52 11.48
CA ARG A 10 -17.78 -2.59 10.49
C ARG A 10 -16.68 -2.39 9.45
N PHE A 11 -16.50 -1.17 8.96
CA PHE A 11 -15.50 -0.83 7.94
C PHE A 11 -14.28 -0.13 8.53
N TYR A 12 -13.88 -0.49 9.75
CA TYR A 12 -12.80 0.18 10.47
C TYR A 12 -11.47 0.23 9.70
N TYR A 13 -11.12 -0.86 8.98
CA TYR A 13 -9.95 -0.92 8.10
C TYR A 13 -10.26 -0.59 6.64
N GLY A 14 -11.53 -0.39 6.32
CA GLY A 14 -12.04 -0.19 4.96
C GLY A 14 -12.81 -1.39 4.42
N TYR A 15 -12.90 -1.49 3.10
CA TYR A 15 -13.75 -2.46 2.41
C TYR A 15 -13.18 -2.93 1.07
N ARG A 16 -13.54 -4.15 0.66
CA ARG A 16 -13.42 -4.64 -0.71
C ARG A 16 -14.75 -4.51 -1.42
N ARG A 17 -14.76 -3.93 -2.62
CA ARG A 17 -15.98 -3.81 -3.44
C ARG A 17 -16.05 -4.90 -4.48
N THR A 18 -17.11 -5.71 -4.42
CA THR A 18 -17.42 -6.70 -5.46
C THR A 18 -18.57 -6.21 -6.34
N ILE A 19 -18.41 -6.32 -7.66
CA ILE A 19 -19.46 -6.01 -8.64
C ILE A 19 -20.21 -7.31 -8.97
N ILE A 20 -21.50 -7.33 -8.67
CA ILE A 20 -22.40 -8.44 -9.03
C ILE A 20 -23.23 -7.99 -10.22
N GLN A 21 -23.05 -8.67 -11.36
CA GLN A 21 -23.93 -8.49 -12.51
C GLN A 21 -25.18 -9.35 -12.33
N ASP A 22 -26.34 -8.70 -12.33
CA ASP A 22 -27.61 -9.41 -12.37
C ASP A 22 -28.02 -9.77 -13.81
N ARG A 23 -29.11 -10.53 -13.94
CA ARG A 23 -29.65 -10.95 -15.25
C ARG A 23 -30.21 -9.78 -16.08
N THR A 24 -30.37 -8.60 -15.49
CA THR A 24 -30.84 -7.39 -16.17
C THR A 24 -29.69 -6.54 -16.72
N GLY A 25 -28.44 -6.90 -16.40
CA GLY A 25 -27.24 -6.17 -16.81
C GLY A 25 -26.96 -4.93 -15.95
N GLN A 26 -27.75 -4.68 -14.89
CA GLN A 26 -27.43 -3.62 -13.94
C GLN A 26 -26.39 -4.13 -12.92
N PRO A 27 -25.29 -3.40 -12.71
CA PRO A 27 -24.33 -3.74 -11.68
C PRO A 27 -24.93 -3.41 -10.31
N SER A 28 -24.84 -4.37 -9.39
CA SER A 28 -24.99 -4.13 -7.95
C SER A 28 -23.62 -4.24 -7.27
N TYR A 29 -23.44 -3.50 -6.19
CA TYR A 29 -22.17 -3.41 -5.46
C TYR A 29 -22.35 -3.99 -4.06
N VAL A 30 -21.41 -4.85 -3.66
CA VAL A 30 -21.34 -5.38 -2.30
C VAL A 30 -19.99 -5.00 -1.70
N ASP A 31 -20.04 -4.29 -0.58
CA ASP A 31 -18.85 -3.89 0.17
C ASP A 31 -18.64 -4.85 1.34
N GLU A 32 -17.52 -5.59 1.30
CA GLU A 32 -17.09 -6.54 2.32
C GLU A 32 -16.03 -5.88 3.21
N PRO A 33 -16.14 -5.95 4.54
CA PRO A 33 -15.18 -5.30 5.42
C PRO A 33 -13.80 -5.96 5.36
N LEU A 34 -12.76 -5.14 5.35
CA LEU A 34 -11.37 -5.61 5.40
C LEU A 34 -10.92 -5.87 6.84
N ALA A 35 -10.01 -6.83 7.00
CA ALA A 35 -9.23 -7.02 8.20
C ALA A 35 -7.86 -6.31 8.08
N ALA A 36 -7.19 -6.06 9.20
CA ALA A 36 -5.83 -5.51 9.18
C ALA A 36 -4.86 -6.34 8.32
N ALA A 37 -5.02 -7.67 8.33
CA ALA A 37 -4.16 -8.59 7.58
C ALA A 37 -4.27 -8.41 6.06
N ASP A 38 -5.40 -7.92 5.54
CA ASP A 38 -5.57 -7.66 4.10
C ASP A 38 -4.61 -6.57 3.61
N PHE A 39 -4.18 -5.66 4.49
CA PHE A 39 -3.20 -4.62 4.19
C PHE A 39 -1.81 -5.18 3.81
N LEU A 40 -1.50 -6.41 4.22
CA LEU A 40 -0.24 -7.07 3.88
C LEU A 40 -0.26 -7.69 2.49
N ASN A 41 -1.44 -7.95 1.93
CA ASN A 41 -1.60 -8.44 0.57
C ASN A 41 -2.86 -7.86 -0.11
N PRO A 42 -2.88 -6.55 -0.39
CA PRO A 42 -4.03 -5.89 -1.00
C PRO A 42 -4.46 -6.54 -2.31
N GLN A 43 -5.75 -6.74 -2.49
CA GLN A 43 -6.34 -7.19 -3.74
C GLN A 43 -6.85 -5.99 -4.56
N PRO A 44 -7.10 -6.16 -5.87
CA PRO A 44 -7.86 -5.19 -6.64
C PRO A 44 -9.17 -4.83 -5.91
N ASP A 45 -9.54 -3.55 -5.98
CA ASP A 45 -10.76 -3.00 -5.38
C ASP A 45 -10.82 -3.03 -3.84
N ASP A 46 -9.68 -3.24 -3.17
CA ASP A 46 -9.52 -2.91 -1.75
C ASP A 46 -9.40 -1.41 -1.55
N HIS A 47 -10.23 -0.89 -0.65
CA HIS A 47 -10.22 0.49 -0.20
C HIS A 47 -9.87 0.52 1.28
N PHE A 48 -8.66 0.98 1.62
CA PHE A 48 -8.21 1.08 3.01
C PHE A 48 -8.49 2.46 3.60
N GLU A 49 -8.91 2.49 4.86
CA GLU A 49 -9.14 3.72 5.63
C GLU A 49 -7.82 4.23 6.24
N LEU A 50 -7.03 4.95 5.43
CA LEU A 50 -5.70 5.46 5.83
C LEU A 50 -5.73 6.90 6.40
N GLY A 51 -6.82 7.64 6.16
CA GLY A 51 -6.98 9.03 6.61
C GLY A 51 -6.37 10.07 5.67
N THR A 52 -6.89 11.30 5.68
CA THR A 52 -6.46 12.37 4.75
C THR A 52 -5.03 12.84 4.99
N GLN A 53 -4.58 12.85 6.25
CA GLN A 53 -3.21 13.22 6.62
C GLN A 53 -2.20 12.26 5.98
N HIS A 54 -2.41 10.94 6.09
CA HIS A 54 -1.56 9.93 5.46
C HIS A 54 -1.43 10.15 3.95
N HIS A 55 -2.56 10.36 3.26
CA HIS A 55 -2.55 10.64 1.82
C HIS A 55 -1.77 11.91 1.46
N GLY A 56 -1.89 12.96 2.27
CA GLY A 56 -1.14 14.20 2.13
C GLY A 56 0.37 13.99 2.30
N ASP A 57 0.77 13.33 3.38
CA ASP A 57 2.16 13.07 3.74
C ASP A 57 2.87 12.19 2.70
N VAL A 58 2.21 11.12 2.24
CA VAL A 58 2.74 10.26 1.17
C VAL A 58 2.90 11.05 -0.13
N GLY A 59 1.91 11.88 -0.47
CA GLY A 59 1.95 12.73 -1.66
C GLY A 59 3.08 13.77 -1.62
N GLU A 60 3.29 14.41 -0.48
CA GLU A 60 4.38 15.38 -0.28
C GLU A 60 5.74 14.69 -0.33
N LEU A 61 5.92 13.58 0.39
CA LEU A 61 7.14 12.79 0.37
C LEU A 61 7.52 12.36 -1.05
N PHE A 62 6.54 11.85 -1.81
CA PHE A 62 6.75 11.46 -3.19
C PHE A 62 7.24 12.63 -4.05
N GLN A 63 6.64 13.81 -3.93
CA GLN A 63 7.05 15.00 -4.67
C GLN A 63 8.46 15.45 -4.30
N ILE A 64 8.81 15.44 -3.01
CA ILE A 64 10.15 15.78 -2.53
C ILE A 64 11.18 14.84 -3.17
N LEU A 65 10.94 13.53 -3.13
CA LEU A 65 11.87 12.53 -3.65
C LEU A 65 11.96 12.56 -5.17
N GLN A 66 10.84 12.74 -5.88
CA GLN A 66 10.85 12.96 -7.33
C GLN A 66 11.70 14.19 -7.68
N TYR A 67 11.50 15.30 -6.98
CA TYR A 67 12.27 16.50 -7.20
C TYR A 67 13.76 16.28 -6.89
N HIS A 68 14.09 15.62 -5.79
CA HIS A 68 15.47 15.29 -5.40
C HIS A 68 16.19 14.48 -6.49
N HIS A 69 15.52 13.49 -7.08
CA HIS A 69 16.10 12.61 -8.09
C HIS A 69 15.88 13.07 -9.55
N ARG A 70 15.30 14.26 -9.79
CA ARG A 70 14.88 14.72 -11.13
C ARG A 70 15.97 14.71 -12.22
N ASN A 71 17.24 14.82 -11.83
CA ASN A 71 18.38 14.81 -12.75
C ASN A 71 19.09 13.45 -12.85
N ASN A 72 18.65 12.45 -12.10
CA ASN A 72 19.20 11.11 -12.14
C ASN A 72 18.27 10.18 -12.94
N LEU A 73 18.59 9.98 -14.21
CA LEU A 73 17.79 9.16 -15.13
C LEU A 73 17.76 7.66 -14.77
N LEU A 74 18.63 7.21 -13.86
CA LEU A 74 18.67 5.82 -13.40
C LEU A 74 17.75 5.56 -12.22
N ILE A 75 17.22 6.59 -11.56
CA ILE A 75 16.38 6.44 -10.37
C ILE A 75 14.93 6.78 -10.73
N SER A 76 14.03 5.88 -10.35
CA SER A 76 12.59 6.09 -10.38
C SER A 76 12.04 6.08 -8.96
N VAL A 77 11.16 7.04 -8.68
CA VAL A 77 10.36 7.08 -7.45
C VAL A 77 8.95 6.68 -7.83
N LEU A 78 8.42 5.66 -7.15
CA LEU A 78 7.06 5.16 -7.34
C LEU A 78 6.24 5.43 -6.09
N GLN A 79 4.95 5.72 -6.27
CA GLN A 79 3.99 5.96 -5.20
C GLN A 79 2.89 4.90 -5.23
N SER A 80 2.48 4.41 -4.06
CA SER A 80 1.34 3.52 -3.88
C SER A 80 1.34 2.32 -4.84
N VAL A 81 2.48 1.63 -4.93
CA VAL A 81 2.68 0.52 -5.88
C VAL A 81 2.69 -0.83 -5.15
N LYS A 82 1.88 -1.79 -5.64
CA LYS A 82 1.92 -3.18 -5.14
C LYS A 82 3.20 -3.85 -5.60
N LEU A 83 3.93 -4.47 -4.68
CA LEU A 83 5.18 -5.16 -4.98
C LEU A 83 4.94 -6.66 -5.16
N LYS A 84 5.09 -7.16 -6.38
CA LYS A 84 4.99 -8.59 -6.70
C LYS A 84 6.38 -9.23 -6.67
N TRP A 85 6.55 -10.21 -5.79
CA TRP A 85 7.83 -10.88 -5.58
C TRP A 85 7.99 -12.13 -6.44
N GLY A 86 6.90 -12.66 -7.00
CA GLY A 86 6.92 -13.95 -7.71
C GLY A 86 7.10 -15.17 -6.80
N VAL A 87 6.95 -15.01 -5.47
CA VAL A 87 7.08 -16.09 -4.48
C VAL A 87 5.69 -16.50 -3.99
N ALA A 88 5.31 -17.74 -4.26
CA ALA A 88 4.01 -18.27 -3.87
C ALA A 88 3.81 -18.24 -2.36
N GLY A 89 2.66 -17.71 -1.91
CA GLY A 89 2.31 -17.62 -0.50
C GLY A 89 3.00 -16.48 0.26
N GLN A 90 3.89 -15.71 -0.37
CA GLN A 90 4.46 -14.51 0.24
C GLN A 90 3.50 -13.33 0.05
N PRO A 91 3.17 -12.57 1.11
CA PRO A 91 2.37 -11.36 0.97
C PRO A 91 3.05 -10.33 0.07
N GLU A 92 2.24 -9.66 -0.76
CA GLU A 92 2.67 -8.64 -1.73
C GLU A 92 2.10 -7.27 -1.32
N PRO A 93 2.72 -6.60 -0.33
CA PRO A 93 2.20 -5.34 0.17
C PRO A 93 2.34 -4.22 -0.87
N THR A 94 1.48 -3.21 -0.74
CA THR A 94 1.65 -1.92 -1.42
C THR A 94 2.65 -1.08 -0.64
N ALA A 95 3.69 -0.58 -1.32
CA ALA A 95 4.60 0.42 -0.76
C ALA A 95 4.01 1.81 -0.94
N ASP A 96 4.07 2.64 0.11
CA ASP A 96 3.67 4.05 0.01
C ASP A 96 4.61 4.79 -0.95
N VAL A 97 5.92 4.65 -0.75
CA VAL A 97 6.95 5.09 -1.69
C VAL A 97 8.01 4.00 -1.88
N ALA A 98 8.39 3.76 -3.14
CA ALA A 98 9.50 2.87 -3.50
C ALA A 98 10.51 3.60 -4.39
N ILE A 99 11.79 3.48 -4.06
CA ILE A 99 12.91 3.96 -4.87
C ILE A 99 13.51 2.78 -5.62
N VAL A 100 13.57 2.89 -6.95
CA VAL A 100 13.96 1.80 -7.84
C VAL A 100 15.00 2.29 -8.82
N SER A 101 16.09 1.52 -8.97
CA SER A 101 17.13 1.79 -9.95
C SER A 101 16.87 1.06 -11.27
N ASN A 102 17.23 1.68 -12.38
CA ASN A 102 17.20 1.12 -13.74
C ASN A 102 15.83 0.58 -14.17
N LEU A 103 14.75 1.23 -13.72
CA LEU A 103 13.39 0.83 -14.04
C LEU A 103 13.12 0.95 -15.55
N VAL A 104 12.56 -0.10 -16.13
CA VAL A 104 12.14 -0.12 -17.54
C VAL A 104 10.91 0.77 -17.72
N GLU A 105 10.92 1.60 -18.76
CA GLU A 105 9.85 2.58 -19.05
C GLU A 105 9.50 3.43 -17.82
N PRO A 106 10.43 4.22 -17.25
CA PRO A 106 10.22 4.87 -15.95
C PRO A 106 8.99 5.78 -15.90
N GLN A 107 8.58 6.34 -17.05
CA GLN A 107 7.41 7.22 -17.21
C GLN A 107 6.07 6.47 -17.29
N ARG A 108 6.08 5.14 -17.42
CA ARG A 108 4.86 4.34 -17.47
C ARG A 108 4.14 4.40 -16.12
N ARG A 109 2.86 4.76 -16.16
CA ARG A 109 1.98 4.65 -14.98
C ARG A 109 1.80 3.17 -14.63
N ARG A 110 2.09 2.83 -13.39
CA ARG A 110 2.00 1.47 -12.87
C ARG A 110 1.39 1.49 -11.46
N THR A 111 0.46 0.58 -11.22
CA THR A 111 -0.11 0.29 -9.89
C THR A 111 0.51 -0.95 -9.25
N VAL A 112 1.26 -1.72 -10.05
CA VAL A 112 1.96 -2.94 -9.66
C VAL A 112 3.38 -2.86 -10.21
N LEU A 113 4.36 -3.25 -9.39
CA LEU A 113 5.75 -3.46 -9.77
C LEU A 113 6.02 -4.97 -9.72
N ASP A 114 6.30 -5.59 -10.87
CA ASP A 114 6.66 -7.00 -10.93
C ASP A 114 8.16 -7.14 -10.73
N VAL A 115 8.58 -7.20 -9.46
CA VAL A 115 9.99 -7.19 -9.06
C VAL A 115 10.73 -8.36 -9.70
N ALA A 116 10.14 -9.56 -9.63
CA ALA A 116 10.72 -10.76 -10.22
C ALA A 116 10.65 -10.75 -11.76
N GLY A 117 9.52 -10.38 -12.33
CA GLY A 117 9.31 -10.38 -13.78
C GLY A 117 10.16 -9.32 -14.51
N GLU A 118 10.40 -8.17 -13.87
CA GLU A 118 11.20 -7.08 -14.43
C GLU A 118 12.70 -7.19 -14.09
N GLY A 119 13.09 -8.13 -13.21
CA GLY A 119 14.49 -8.33 -12.81
C GLY A 119 15.09 -7.12 -12.07
N ILE A 120 14.24 -6.37 -11.38
CA ILE A 120 14.59 -5.16 -10.61
C ILE A 120 14.49 -5.46 -9.11
N GLN A 121 15.08 -4.60 -8.28
CA GLN A 121 14.88 -4.65 -6.85
C GLN A 121 14.80 -3.22 -6.31
N PRO A 122 13.71 -2.83 -5.62
CA PRO A 122 13.66 -1.55 -4.93
C PRO A 122 14.82 -1.46 -3.92
N SER A 123 15.57 -0.37 -3.96
CA SER A 123 16.68 -0.14 -3.02
C SER A 123 16.16 0.37 -1.69
N CYS A 124 15.07 1.13 -1.70
CA CYS A 124 14.47 1.71 -0.51
C CYS A 124 12.94 1.68 -0.62
N ILE A 125 12.29 1.28 0.49
CA ILE A 125 10.85 1.41 0.69
C ILE A 125 10.63 2.34 1.88
N ILE A 126 9.72 3.30 1.70
CA ILE A 126 9.30 4.23 2.75
C ILE A 126 7.81 4.04 2.99
N GLU A 127 7.43 3.88 4.27
CA GLU A 127 6.04 3.76 4.72
C GLU A 127 5.71 4.91 5.65
N VAL A 128 4.55 5.54 5.45
CA VAL A 128 4.00 6.52 6.37
C VAL A 128 2.97 5.80 7.25
N ILE A 129 3.08 5.95 8.56
CA ILE A 129 2.18 5.26 9.48
C ILE A 129 0.79 5.88 9.43
N ALA A 130 -0.18 5.12 8.90
CA ALA A 130 -1.58 5.28 9.25
C ALA A 130 -1.82 4.63 10.62
N PRO A 131 -2.36 5.36 11.63
CA PRO A 131 -2.51 4.87 13.00
C PRO A 131 -3.10 3.45 13.12
N ARG A 132 -4.14 3.16 12.33
CA ARG A 132 -4.87 1.88 12.34
C ARG A 132 -4.04 0.69 11.82
N PHE A 133 -3.00 0.97 11.05
CA PHE A 133 -2.12 -0.04 10.43
C PHE A 133 -0.69 0.00 10.98
N ALA A 134 -0.47 0.68 12.12
CA ALA A 134 0.86 0.85 12.70
C ALA A 134 1.59 -0.49 12.92
N GLU A 135 0.95 -1.51 13.50
CA GLU A 135 1.56 -2.84 13.65
C GLU A 135 1.91 -3.46 12.29
N MET A 136 1.03 -3.31 11.30
CA MET A 136 1.23 -3.89 9.98
C MET A 136 2.45 -3.29 9.30
N ALA A 137 2.64 -1.97 9.37
CA ALA A 137 3.82 -1.31 8.83
C ALA A 137 5.08 -1.60 9.67
N LEU A 138 5.08 -1.27 10.96
CA LEU A 138 6.26 -1.32 11.83
C LEU A 138 6.83 -2.74 12.00
N VAL A 139 5.97 -3.75 12.03
CA VAL A 139 6.36 -5.13 12.35
C VAL A 139 6.25 -6.04 11.15
N ARG A 140 5.06 -6.12 10.53
CA ARG A 140 4.75 -7.17 9.56
C ARG A 140 5.36 -6.89 8.19
N LYS A 141 5.18 -5.70 7.64
CA LYS A 141 5.80 -5.28 6.38
C LYS A 141 7.32 -5.29 6.47
N ARG A 142 7.90 -4.84 7.59
CA ARG A 142 9.35 -4.97 7.86
C ARG A 142 9.85 -6.40 7.63
N GLN A 143 9.18 -7.39 8.23
CA GLN A 143 9.56 -8.81 8.07
C GLN A 143 9.41 -9.31 6.63
N ILE A 144 8.38 -8.83 5.91
CA ILE A 144 8.16 -9.17 4.49
C ILE A 144 9.29 -8.58 3.63
N TYR A 145 9.62 -7.30 3.83
CA TYR A 145 10.66 -6.61 3.07
C TYR A 145 12.06 -7.13 3.36
N GLU A 146 12.35 -7.48 4.62
CA GLU A 146 13.60 -8.15 5.00
C GLU A 146 13.76 -9.49 4.26
N LYS A 147 12.70 -10.31 4.23
CA LYS A 147 12.70 -11.57 3.47
C LYS A 147 12.81 -11.37 1.96
N ALA A 148 12.27 -10.27 1.44
CA ALA A 148 12.39 -9.87 0.04
C ALA A 148 13.75 -9.22 -0.30
N GLY A 149 14.65 -9.08 0.69
CA GLY A 149 16.00 -8.54 0.50
C GLY A 149 16.05 -7.04 0.25
N ILE A 150 15.01 -6.29 0.63
CA ILE A 150 15.00 -4.82 0.52
C ILE A 150 16.10 -4.25 1.43
N GLN A 151 16.96 -3.42 0.86
CA GLN A 151 18.15 -2.91 1.55
C GLN A 151 17.81 -1.86 2.61
N GLU A 152 16.92 -0.93 2.27
CA GLU A 152 16.47 0.13 3.17
C GLU A 152 14.95 0.10 3.36
N TYR A 153 14.52 0.09 4.61
CA TYR A 153 13.14 0.21 5.00
C TYR A 153 12.99 1.34 6.01
N ILE A 154 12.37 2.44 5.58
CA ILE A 154 12.18 3.64 6.39
C ILE A 154 10.70 3.74 6.77
N VAL A 155 10.45 4.07 8.02
CA VAL A 155 9.10 4.34 8.51
C VAL A 155 9.04 5.77 9.02
N ILE A 156 8.08 6.53 8.51
CA ILE A 156 7.74 7.87 8.99
C ILE A 156 6.53 7.73 9.90
N ASP A 157 6.75 8.03 11.18
CA ASP A 157 5.76 7.88 12.22
C ASP A 157 5.58 9.21 12.97
N SER A 158 4.39 9.78 12.87
CA SER A 158 4.02 11.01 13.60
C SER A 158 3.81 10.77 15.10
N GLY A 159 3.79 9.50 15.54
CA GLY A 159 3.45 9.09 16.90
C GLY A 159 1.93 9.01 17.14
N LEU A 160 1.11 9.33 16.13
CA LEU A 160 -0.34 9.17 16.19
C LEU A 160 -0.74 7.70 16.13
N ARG A 161 -1.75 7.35 16.92
CA ARG A 161 -2.28 6.02 17.18
C ARG A 161 -3.79 6.13 17.34
N PRO A 162 -4.57 5.05 17.12
CA PRO A 162 -6.02 5.12 17.24
C PRO A 162 -6.50 5.63 18.62
N GLU A 163 -5.72 5.41 19.67
CA GLU A 163 -6.00 5.88 21.03
C GLU A 163 -5.74 7.38 21.26
N ASN A 164 -5.02 8.05 20.37
CA ASN A 164 -4.68 9.48 20.47
C ASN A 164 -4.94 10.26 19.17
N GLU A 165 -5.78 9.69 18.30
CA GLU A 165 -6.32 10.30 17.08
C GLU A 165 -7.43 11.32 17.40
#